data_AF-U6DMN1-F1
#
_entry.id   AF-U6DMN1-F1
#
_cell.length_a   1.000
_cell.length_b   1.000
_cell.length_c   1.000
_cell.angle_alpha   90.00
_cell.angle_beta   90.00
_cell.angle_gamma   90.00
#
_symmetry.space_group_name_H-M   'P 1'
#
loop_
_entity.id
_entity.type
_entity.pdbx_description
1 polymer ?
#
loop_
_entity_poly.entity_id
_entity_poly.type
_entity_poly.pdbx_seq_one_letter_code
_entity_poly.pdbx_strand_id
1 'polypeptide(L)'
;MSQKHLQINQTFEELRLVTQDTENELKKLQQTQEYFIIQYQESLRIQAQFTGLTQLSPQERLSRETALQQKQVSLEAWLQHEAQTLQQYRVELAEKHQKTLQLLRKQQTIILDDELIQWKRRQQLAGNGGPPEGSLDVLQSWCEKLAEIIWQNRQQIRRAEHLCQQLPIPGPVEEMLAEVNATITDIISALVTSTFIIEKQPPQVLKTQTKFAATVRLLVGGKLNVHMNPPQVKATIISEQQAKSLLKNENTRNDYSGEILNNCCVMEYHQAT
;
A
#
# COMPACT_ATOMS: atom_id res chain seq x y z
N MET A 1 -9.18 13.46 26.09
CA MET A 1 -8.29 12.96 25.01
C MET A 1 -6.85 13.31 25.38
N SER A 2 -5.94 12.33 25.40
CA SER A 2 -4.52 12.57 25.73
C SER A 2 -3.83 13.41 24.65
N GLN A 3 -2.83 14.23 25.01
CA GLN A 3 -2.04 15.03 24.06
C GLN A 3 -1.42 14.17 22.94
N LYS A 4 -0.97 12.95 23.27
CA LYS A 4 -0.43 11.98 22.29
C LYS A 4 -1.50 11.53 21.28
N HIS A 5 -2.74 11.32 21.72
CA HIS A 5 -3.86 10.97 20.85
C HIS A 5 -4.20 12.10 19.87
N LEU A 6 -4.09 13.36 20.30
CA LEU A 6 -4.29 14.51 19.42
C LEU A 6 -3.19 14.55 18.34
N GLN A 7 -1.93 14.35 18.73
CA GLN A 7 -0.80 14.33 17.80
C GLN A 7 -0.93 13.21 16.75
N ILE A 8 -1.30 12.00 17.17
CA ILE A 8 -1.56 10.87 16.25
C ILE A 8 -2.64 11.26 15.22
N ASN A 9 -3.73 11.87 15.67
CA ASN A 9 -4.81 12.31 14.78
C ASN A 9 -4.38 13.43 13.82
N GLN A 10 -3.53 14.36 14.26
CA GLN A 10 -2.98 15.41 13.40
C GLN A 10 -2.11 14.81 12.28
N THR A 11 -1.24 13.86 12.62
CA THR A 11 -0.43 13.16 11.62
C THR A 11 -1.28 12.33 10.65
N PHE A 12 -2.40 11.75 11.10
CA PHE A 12 -3.35 11.11 10.18
C PHE A 12 -3.98 12.10 9.21
N GLU A 13 -4.31 13.30 9.67
CA GLU A 13 -4.88 14.34 8.81
C GLU A 13 -3.86 14.83 7.78
N GLU A 14 -2.61 15.02 8.20
CA GLU A 14 -1.50 15.33 7.28
C GLU A 14 -1.32 14.23 6.22
N LEU A 15 -1.24 12.96 6.64
CA LEU A 15 -1.14 11.82 5.73
C LEU A 15 -2.32 11.75 4.76
N ARG A 16 -3.54 12.05 5.21
CA ARG A 16 -4.74 12.11 4.37
C ARG A 16 -4.61 13.18 3.30
N LEU A 17 -4.22 14.39 3.68
CA LEU A 17 -4.06 15.52 2.75
C LEU A 17 -2.97 15.25 1.71
N VAL A 18 -1.80 14.78 2.13
CA VAL A 18 -0.68 14.50 1.21
C VAL A 18 -1.03 13.34 0.26
N THR A 19 -1.72 12.30 0.75
CA THR A 19 -2.19 11.18 -0.10
C THR A 19 -3.23 11.66 -1.14
N GLN A 20 -4.14 12.54 -0.74
CA GLN A 20 -5.14 13.11 -1.64
C GLN A 20 -4.52 14.04 -2.70
N ASP A 21 -3.51 14.82 -2.31
CA ASP A 21 -2.80 15.70 -3.23
C ASP A 21 -1.96 14.91 -4.25
N THR A 22 -1.34 13.82 -3.80
CA THR A 22 -0.61 12.88 -4.69
C THR A 22 -1.55 12.21 -5.69
N GLU A 23 -2.78 11.86 -5.29
CA GLU A 23 -3.81 11.39 -6.24
C GLU A 23 -4.14 12.41 -7.32
N ASN A 24 -4.21 13.70 -6.96
CA ASN A 24 -4.54 14.77 -7.91
C ASN A 24 -3.41 14.94 -8.94
N GLU A 25 -2.15 14.89 -8.50
CA GLU A 25 -0.99 14.91 -9.40
C GLU A 25 -0.95 13.68 -10.31
N LEU A 26 -1.25 12.48 -9.79
CA LEU A 26 -1.34 11.27 -10.59
C LEU A 26 -2.41 11.39 -11.69
N LYS A 27 -3.59 11.94 -11.37
CA LYS A 27 -4.65 12.20 -12.36
C LYS A 27 -4.22 13.19 -13.43
N LYS A 28 -3.53 14.27 -13.03
CA LYS A 28 -2.99 15.25 -13.98
C LYS A 28 -1.94 14.61 -14.90
N LEU A 29 -1.01 13.85 -14.34
CA LEU A 29 0.01 13.11 -15.08
C LEU A 29 -0.61 12.15 -16.09
N GLN A 30 -1.64 11.40 -15.67
CA GLN A 30 -2.40 10.53 -16.56
C GLN A 30 -2.99 11.29 -17.75
N GLN A 31 -3.67 12.42 -17.51
CA GLN A 31 -4.25 13.25 -18.58
C GLN A 31 -3.18 13.79 -19.54
N THR A 32 -2.05 14.26 -19.00
CA THR A 32 -0.90 14.71 -19.81
C THR A 32 -0.36 13.58 -20.69
N GLN A 33 -0.24 12.37 -20.13
CA GLN A 33 0.22 11.20 -20.88
C GLN A 33 -0.77 10.79 -21.98
N GLU A 34 -2.07 10.79 -21.69
CA GLU A 34 -3.11 10.49 -22.69
C GLU A 34 -3.06 11.49 -23.86
N TYR A 35 -2.91 12.78 -23.56
CA TYR A 35 -2.76 13.82 -24.58
C TYR A 35 -1.48 13.65 -25.40
N PHE A 36 -0.36 13.36 -24.74
CA PHE A 36 0.92 13.07 -25.41
C PHE A 36 0.81 11.92 -26.42
N ILE A 37 0.15 10.82 -26.03
CA ILE A 37 -0.02 9.65 -26.90
C ILE A 37 -0.81 10.01 -28.16
N ILE A 38 -1.85 10.85 -28.04
CA ILE A 38 -2.63 11.33 -29.19
C ILE A 38 -1.74 12.18 -30.12
N GLN A 39 -0.95 13.11 -29.57
CA GLN A 39 -0.03 13.92 -30.38
C GLN A 39 1.07 13.08 -31.04
N TYR A 40 1.55 12.04 -30.37
CA TYR A 40 2.50 11.10 -30.95
C TYR A 40 1.91 10.32 -32.12
N GLN A 41 0.65 9.88 -32.01
CA GLN A 41 -0.07 9.25 -33.12
C GLN A 41 -0.28 10.20 -34.30
N GLU A 42 -0.55 11.48 -34.03
CA GLU A 42 -0.63 12.52 -35.06
C GLU A 42 0.70 12.69 -35.79
N SER A 43 1.83 12.62 -35.08
CA SER A 43 3.17 12.64 -35.69
C SER A 43 3.37 11.48 -36.67
N LEU A 44 3.01 10.26 -36.25
CA LEU A 44 3.07 9.09 -37.15
C LEU A 44 2.15 9.24 -38.36
N ARG A 45 0.97 9.86 -38.19
CA ARG A 45 0.03 10.15 -39.28
C ARG A 45 0.60 11.17 -40.27
N ILE A 46 1.27 12.23 -39.78
CA ILE A 46 1.97 13.21 -40.62
C ILE A 46 3.11 12.53 -41.37
N GLN A 47 3.89 11.68 -40.69
CA GLN A 47 4.98 10.92 -41.31
C GLN A 47 4.48 10.03 -42.45
N ALA A 48 3.34 9.35 -42.25
CA ALA A 48 2.74 8.53 -43.29
C ALA A 48 2.29 9.34 -44.52
N GLN A 49 1.84 10.59 -44.34
CA GLN A 49 1.41 11.45 -45.47
C GLN A 49 2.54 11.77 -46.46
N PHE A 50 3.81 11.71 -46.05
CA PHE A 50 4.94 11.89 -46.97
C PHE A 50 4.98 10.81 -48.06
N THR A 51 4.58 9.57 -47.75
CA THR A 51 4.54 8.49 -48.74
C THR A 51 3.52 8.76 -49.87
N GLY A 52 2.42 9.45 -49.53
CA GLY A 52 1.35 9.83 -50.47
C GLY A 52 1.70 11.00 -51.39
N LEU A 53 2.80 11.72 -51.16
CA LEU A 53 3.21 12.87 -51.98
C LEU A 53 3.65 12.50 -53.41
N THR A 54 3.92 11.22 -53.65
CA THR A 54 4.39 10.71 -54.95
C THR A 54 3.35 10.80 -56.08
N GLN A 55 2.07 10.93 -55.75
CA GLN A 55 0.98 11.00 -56.75
C GLN A 55 0.59 12.43 -57.16
N LEU A 56 1.22 13.45 -56.59
CA LEU A 56 0.87 14.86 -56.82
C LEU A 56 1.70 15.50 -57.95
N SER A 57 1.18 16.59 -58.52
CA SER A 57 1.92 17.40 -59.48
C SER A 57 3.16 18.04 -58.84
N PRO A 58 4.23 18.34 -59.60
CA PRO A 58 5.49 18.84 -59.02
C PRO A 58 5.36 20.14 -58.19
N GLN A 59 4.48 21.06 -58.60
CA GLN A 59 4.25 22.32 -57.87
C GLN A 59 3.44 22.11 -56.58
N GLU A 60 2.38 21.29 -56.62
CA GLU A 60 1.57 20.98 -55.43
C GLU A 60 2.33 20.10 -54.43
N ARG A 61 3.20 19.23 -54.94
CA ARG A 61 4.08 18.41 -54.13
C ARG A 61 5.02 19.27 -53.29
N LEU A 62 5.72 20.22 -53.89
CA LEU A 62 6.71 21.05 -53.19
C LEU A 62 6.07 21.88 -52.07
N SER A 63 4.90 22.49 -52.32
CA SER A 63 4.20 23.29 -51.32
C SER A 63 3.66 22.44 -50.16
N ARG A 64 3.08 21.28 -50.47
CA ARG A 64 2.54 20.35 -49.45
C ARG A 64 3.64 19.67 -48.64
N GLU A 65 4.76 19.33 -49.28
CA GLU A 65 5.95 18.80 -48.62
C GLU A 65 6.53 19.82 -47.62
N THR A 66 6.67 21.08 -48.02
CA THR A 66 7.15 22.15 -47.14
C THR A 66 6.22 22.35 -45.93
N ALA A 67 4.90 22.36 -46.14
CA ALA A 67 3.92 22.50 -45.07
C ALA A 67 3.92 21.30 -44.09
N LEU A 68 4.08 20.08 -44.61
CA LEU A 68 4.19 18.87 -43.78
C LEU A 68 5.49 18.86 -42.97
N GLN A 69 6.62 19.25 -43.57
CA GLN A 69 7.91 19.36 -42.87
C GLN A 69 7.84 20.38 -41.73
N GLN A 70 7.23 21.55 -41.95
CA GLN A 70 7.04 22.54 -40.89
C GLN A 70 6.19 22.00 -39.73
N LYS A 71 5.09 21.32 -40.03
CA LYS A 71 4.25 20.68 -39.02
C LYS A 71 5.01 19.60 -38.26
N GLN A 72 5.75 18.75 -38.96
CA GLN A 72 6.55 17.68 -38.37
C GLN A 72 7.58 18.24 -37.39
N VAL A 73 8.37 19.25 -37.79
CA VAL A 73 9.38 19.87 -36.93
C VAL A 73 8.75 20.49 -35.68
N SER A 74 7.63 21.20 -35.84
CA SER A 74 6.93 21.80 -34.69
C SER A 74 6.40 20.75 -33.71
N LEU A 75 5.86 19.64 -34.23
CA LEU A 75 5.29 18.57 -33.42
C LEU A 75 6.37 17.72 -32.76
N GLU A 76 7.48 17.43 -33.44
CA GLU A 76 8.65 16.73 -32.88
C GLU A 76 9.27 17.54 -31.74
N ALA A 77 9.42 18.87 -31.91
CA ALA A 77 9.91 19.74 -30.85
C ALA A 77 8.97 19.74 -29.63
N TRP A 78 7.66 19.77 -29.87
CA TRP A 78 6.67 19.67 -28.80
C TRP A 78 6.72 18.30 -28.09
N LEU A 79 6.79 17.20 -28.83
CA LEU A 79 6.90 15.84 -28.28
C LEU A 79 8.17 15.68 -27.44
N GLN A 80 9.30 16.22 -27.88
CA GLN A 80 10.55 16.14 -27.11
C GLN A 80 10.43 16.91 -25.78
N HIS A 81 9.86 18.12 -25.82
CA HIS A 81 9.63 18.92 -24.61
C HIS A 81 8.63 18.26 -23.65
N GLU A 82 7.52 17.76 -24.19
CA GLU A 82 6.47 17.13 -23.38
C GLU A 82 6.94 15.80 -22.78
N ALA A 83 7.78 15.03 -23.49
CA ALA A 83 8.39 13.82 -22.94
C ALA A 83 9.28 14.13 -21.72
N GLN A 84 10.05 15.22 -21.77
CA GLN A 84 10.85 15.68 -20.62
C GLN A 84 9.97 16.12 -19.46
N THR A 85 8.89 16.85 -19.75
CA THR A 85 7.91 17.31 -18.75
C THR A 85 7.21 16.12 -18.06
N LEU A 86 6.78 15.12 -18.83
CA LEU A 86 6.21 13.87 -18.31
C LEU A 86 7.21 13.13 -17.43
N GLN A 87 8.47 13.04 -17.84
CA GLN A 87 9.51 12.39 -17.04
C GLN A 87 9.75 13.13 -15.72
N GLN A 88 9.75 14.46 -15.73
CA GLN A 88 9.86 15.27 -14.52
C GLN A 88 8.68 15.01 -13.56
N TYR A 89 7.44 15.06 -14.05
CA TYR A 89 6.26 14.77 -13.22
C TYR A 89 6.27 13.35 -12.65
N ARG A 90 6.77 12.37 -13.41
CA ARG A 90 6.94 10.98 -12.95
C ARG A 90 7.91 10.88 -11.78
N VAL A 91 9.05 11.58 -11.85
CA VAL A 91 10.05 11.61 -10.78
C VAL A 91 9.49 12.32 -9.55
N GLU A 92 8.89 13.51 -9.73
CA GLU A 92 8.28 14.28 -8.63
C GLU A 92 7.19 13.47 -7.90
N LEU A 93 6.34 12.76 -8.63
CA LEU A 93 5.31 11.89 -8.04
C LEU A 93 5.94 10.74 -7.23
N ALA A 94 7.00 10.12 -7.75
CA ALA A 94 7.70 9.04 -7.05
C ALA A 94 8.38 9.54 -5.76
N GLU A 95 9.04 10.70 -5.80
CA GLU A 95 9.62 11.33 -4.60
C GLU A 95 8.55 11.69 -3.57
N LYS A 96 7.39 12.16 -4.03
CA LYS A 96 6.27 12.49 -3.16
C LYS A 96 5.75 11.26 -2.44
N HIS A 97 5.56 10.15 -3.16
CA HIS A 97 5.24 8.86 -2.54
C HIS A 97 6.31 8.43 -1.53
N GLN A 98 7.60 8.57 -1.85
CA GLN A 98 8.69 8.23 -0.92
C GLN A 98 8.57 9.02 0.40
N LYS A 99 8.33 10.33 0.33
CA LYS A 99 8.11 11.20 1.51
C LYS A 99 6.86 10.78 2.29
N THR A 100 5.75 10.51 1.61
CA THR A 100 4.51 10.04 2.26
C THR A 100 4.73 8.72 2.97
N LEU A 101 5.42 7.75 2.34
CA LEU A 101 5.72 6.46 2.95
C LEU A 101 6.66 6.56 4.15
N GLN A 102 7.61 7.50 4.16
CA GLN A 102 8.46 7.76 5.33
C GLN A 102 7.62 8.24 6.52
N LEU A 103 6.72 9.20 6.31
CA LEU A 103 5.81 9.67 7.35
C LEU A 103 4.86 8.56 7.83
N LEU A 104 4.35 7.77 6.89
CA LEU A 104 3.46 6.65 7.15
C LEU A 104 4.15 5.56 7.98
N ARG A 105 5.40 5.23 7.67
CA ARG A 105 6.23 4.29 8.45
C ARG A 105 6.47 4.80 9.87
N LYS A 106 6.78 6.09 10.03
CA LYS A 106 6.93 6.70 11.37
C LYS A 106 5.64 6.60 12.18
N GLN A 107 4.50 6.91 11.57
CA GLN A 107 3.19 6.81 12.21
C GLN A 107 2.84 5.36 12.57
N GLN A 108 3.14 4.42 11.67
CA GLN A 108 2.96 2.99 11.91
C GLN A 108 3.79 2.50 13.09
N THR A 109 5.07 2.88 13.19
CA THR A 109 5.94 2.54 14.33
C THR A 109 5.35 3.06 15.65
N ILE A 110 4.88 4.32 15.70
CA ILE A 110 4.25 4.84 16.93
C ILE A 110 3.02 4.02 17.32
N ILE A 111 2.17 3.62 16.37
CA ILE A 111 0.95 2.87 16.68
C ILE A 111 1.25 1.41 17.04
N LEU A 112 2.12 0.74 16.29
CA LEU A 112 2.37 -0.70 16.45
C LEU A 112 3.43 -1.01 17.51
N ASP A 113 4.49 -0.22 17.58
CA ASP A 113 5.65 -0.50 18.44
C ASP A 113 5.57 0.22 19.79
N ASP A 114 4.78 1.31 19.90
CA ASP A 114 4.49 1.94 21.19
C ASP A 114 3.08 1.59 21.68
N GLU A 115 2.03 2.10 21.02
CA GLU A 115 0.66 2.06 21.59
C GLU A 115 0.12 0.63 21.72
N LEU A 116 0.32 -0.20 20.69
CA LEU A 116 -0.09 -1.60 20.72
C LEU A 116 0.75 -2.42 21.70
N ILE A 117 2.06 -2.18 21.80
CA ILE A 117 2.92 -2.84 22.79
C ILE A 117 2.52 -2.44 24.22
N GLN A 118 2.20 -1.17 24.46
CA GLN A 118 1.69 -0.71 25.74
C GLN A 118 0.37 -1.40 26.10
N TRP A 119 -0.56 -1.53 25.15
CA TRP A 119 -1.80 -2.28 25.38
C TRP A 119 -1.53 -3.76 25.70
N LYS A 120 -0.65 -4.43 24.94
CA LYS A 120 -0.22 -5.82 25.22
C LYS A 120 0.41 -5.95 26.60
N ARG A 121 1.21 -4.97 27.02
CA ARG A 121 1.81 -4.94 28.37
C ARG A 121 0.76 -4.77 29.45
N ARG A 122 -0.27 -3.93 29.25
CA ARG A 122 -1.40 -3.83 30.19
C ARG A 122 -2.14 -5.16 30.30
N GLN A 123 -2.42 -5.84 29.18
CA GLN A 123 -3.05 -7.17 29.18
C GLN A 123 -2.21 -8.20 29.95
N GLN A 124 -0.88 -8.19 29.79
CA GLN A 124 0.01 -9.06 30.54
C GLN A 124 -0.06 -8.80 32.05
N LEU A 125 -0.08 -7.53 32.47
CA LEU A 125 -0.19 -7.16 33.88
C LEU A 125 -1.58 -7.47 34.46
N ALA A 126 -2.65 -7.33 33.68
CA ALA A 126 -4.01 -7.71 34.06
C ALA A 126 -4.09 -9.22 34.38
N GLY A 127 -3.34 -10.06 33.66
CA GLY A 127 -3.19 -11.48 33.98
C GLY A 127 -2.63 -11.77 35.38
N ASN A 128 -1.88 -10.83 35.96
CA ASN A 128 -1.35 -10.90 37.32
C ASN A 128 -2.26 -10.18 38.35
N GLY A 129 -3.49 -9.83 37.99
CA GLY A 129 -4.41 -9.07 38.85
C GLY A 129 -4.24 -7.55 38.79
N GLY A 130 -3.48 -7.04 37.81
CA GLY A 130 -3.38 -5.62 37.53
C GLY A 130 -4.68 -5.02 36.96
N PRO A 131 -4.70 -3.71 36.66
CA PRO A 131 -5.86 -3.07 36.04
C PRO A 131 -6.15 -3.67 34.64
N PRO A 132 -7.43 -3.73 34.22
CA PRO A 132 -7.80 -4.18 32.88
C PRO A 132 -7.12 -3.37 31.77
N GLU A 133 -6.84 -4.03 30.64
CA GLU A 133 -6.13 -3.49 29.48
C GLU A 133 -6.86 -2.35 28.73
N GLY A 134 -8.18 -2.27 28.90
CA GLY A 134 -9.06 -1.32 28.22
C GLY A 134 -9.47 -1.78 26.81
N SER A 135 -10.41 -1.04 26.22
CA SER A 135 -10.93 -1.37 24.88
C SER A 135 -9.88 -1.21 23.77
N LEU A 136 -9.96 -2.09 22.77
CA LEU A 136 -9.17 -2.04 21.54
C LEU A 136 -9.73 -1.05 20.50
N ASP A 137 -10.93 -0.49 20.69
CA ASP A 137 -11.63 0.28 19.66
C ASP A 137 -10.81 1.48 19.14
N VAL A 138 -10.08 2.17 20.03
CA VAL A 138 -9.21 3.29 19.64
C VAL A 138 -8.05 2.80 18.76
N LEU A 139 -7.37 1.73 19.17
CA LEU A 139 -6.28 1.12 18.41
C LEU A 139 -6.77 0.56 17.07
N GLN A 140 -7.95 -0.05 17.06
CA GLN A 140 -8.60 -0.54 15.85
C GLN A 140 -8.87 0.62 14.90
N SER A 141 -9.45 1.73 15.38
CA SER A 141 -9.69 2.92 14.55
C SER A 141 -8.41 3.48 13.92
N TRP A 142 -7.29 3.46 14.66
CA TRP A 142 -5.99 3.88 14.14
C TRP A 142 -5.41 2.89 13.12
N CYS A 143 -5.51 1.59 13.37
CA CYS A 143 -5.05 0.56 12.44
C CYS A 143 -5.88 0.56 11.15
N GLU A 144 -7.19 0.78 11.23
CA GLU A 144 -8.08 0.92 10.07
C GLU A 144 -7.74 2.17 9.25
N LYS A 145 -7.49 3.32 9.89
CA LYS A 145 -7.03 4.53 9.21
C LYS A 145 -5.67 4.33 8.53
N LEU A 146 -4.72 3.67 9.19
CA LEU A 146 -3.44 3.29 8.58
C LEU A 146 -3.67 2.40 7.35
N ALA A 147 -4.46 1.34 7.49
CA ALA A 147 -4.74 0.39 6.41
C ALA A 147 -5.34 1.09 5.19
N GLU A 148 -6.30 2.00 5.41
CA GLU A 148 -6.94 2.77 4.34
C GLU A 148 -5.94 3.66 3.59
N ILE A 149 -5.12 4.44 4.30
CA ILE A 149 -4.13 5.34 3.69
C ILE A 149 -3.01 4.55 2.98
N ILE A 150 -2.51 3.48 3.59
CA ILE A 150 -1.52 2.58 2.98
C ILE A 150 -2.09 1.99 1.69
N TRP A 151 -3.33 1.52 1.72
CA TRP A 151 -3.95 0.89 0.55
C TRP A 151 -4.19 1.87 -0.59
N GLN A 152 -4.62 3.11 -0.29
CA GLN A 152 -4.74 4.18 -1.28
C GLN A 152 -3.40 4.47 -1.98
N ASN A 153 -2.32 4.65 -1.20
CA ASN A 153 -0.97 4.83 -1.75
C ASN A 153 -0.54 3.62 -2.60
N ARG A 154 -0.86 2.39 -2.17
CA ARG A 154 -0.55 1.17 -2.93
C ARG A 154 -1.22 1.15 -4.30
N GLN A 155 -2.48 1.59 -4.38
CA GLN A 155 -3.22 1.70 -5.64
C GLN A 155 -2.65 2.80 -6.53
N GLN A 156 -2.30 3.96 -5.96
CA GLN A 156 -1.65 5.06 -6.68
C GLN A 156 -0.33 4.63 -7.32
N ILE A 157 0.54 3.96 -6.56
CA ILE A 157 1.82 3.43 -7.04
C ILE A 157 1.60 2.44 -8.19
N ARG A 158 0.64 1.50 -8.07
CA ARG A 158 0.32 0.56 -9.18
C ARG A 158 -0.14 1.28 -10.45
N ARG A 159 -0.93 2.34 -10.29
CA ARG A 159 -1.39 3.14 -11.43
C ARG A 159 -0.23 3.89 -12.07
N ALA A 160 0.70 4.44 -11.28
CA ALA A 160 1.92 5.05 -11.79
C ALA A 160 2.80 4.03 -12.55
N GLU A 161 2.97 2.82 -12.01
CA GLU A 161 3.65 1.70 -12.70
C GLU A 161 2.98 1.38 -14.04
N HIS A 162 1.64 1.28 -14.04
CA HIS A 162 0.89 1.01 -15.26
C HIS A 162 1.06 2.11 -16.32
N LEU A 163 1.01 3.38 -15.92
CA LEU A 163 1.25 4.51 -16.82
C LEU A 163 2.67 4.48 -17.40
N CYS A 164 3.68 4.14 -16.60
CA CYS A 164 5.06 3.99 -17.08
C CYS A 164 5.20 2.84 -18.08
N GLN A 165 4.51 1.72 -17.88
CA GLN A 165 4.51 0.60 -18.82
C GLN A 165 3.83 0.93 -20.16
N GLN A 166 2.76 1.74 -20.14
CA GLN A 166 2.06 2.15 -21.36
C GLN A 166 2.89 3.08 -22.25
N LEU A 167 3.69 3.96 -21.63
CA LEU A 167 4.58 4.88 -22.33
C LEU A 167 5.96 4.83 -21.68
N PRO A 168 6.84 3.91 -22.13
CA PRO A 168 8.19 3.79 -21.61
C PRO A 168 9.02 5.03 -21.97
N ILE A 169 9.45 5.78 -20.96
CA ILE A 169 10.39 6.90 -21.11
C ILE A 169 11.61 6.53 -20.26
N PRO A 170 12.81 6.39 -20.84
CA PRO A 170 14.00 6.05 -20.08
C PRO A 170 14.28 7.07 -18.98
N GLY A 171 14.57 6.59 -17.77
CA GLY A 171 14.89 7.45 -16.64
C GLY A 171 14.87 6.71 -15.31
N PRO A 172 15.14 7.42 -14.20
CA PRO A 172 15.28 6.79 -12.87
C PRO A 172 13.94 6.31 -12.27
N VAL A 173 12.80 6.65 -12.88
CA VAL A 173 11.47 6.39 -12.33
C VAL A 173 11.20 4.89 -12.09
N GLU A 174 11.75 4.00 -12.92
CA GLU A 174 11.53 2.55 -12.78
C GLU A 174 12.13 2.03 -11.46
N GLU A 175 13.36 2.43 -11.15
CA GLU A 175 14.05 2.08 -9.91
C GLU A 175 13.34 2.71 -8.70
N MET A 176 12.94 3.98 -8.80
CA MET A 176 12.23 4.68 -7.74
C MET A 176 10.87 4.04 -7.42
N LEU A 177 10.09 3.68 -8.45
CA LEU A 177 8.81 2.99 -8.26
C LEU A 177 9.00 1.60 -7.66
N ALA A 178 10.04 0.87 -8.08
CA ALA A 178 10.37 -0.44 -7.50
C ALA A 178 10.70 -0.32 -6.00
N GLU A 179 11.52 0.66 -5.60
CA GLU A 179 11.87 0.91 -4.19
C GLU A 179 10.64 1.31 -3.36
N VAL A 180 9.81 2.22 -3.89
CA VAL A 180 8.56 2.67 -3.25
C VAL A 180 7.58 1.49 -3.11
N ASN A 181 7.47 0.63 -4.12
CA ASN A 181 6.60 -0.55 -4.11
C ASN A 181 7.09 -1.65 -3.14
N ALA A 182 8.41 -1.83 -3.01
CA ALA A 182 8.99 -2.70 -1.98
C ALA A 182 8.69 -2.15 -0.58
N THR A 183 8.97 -0.86 -0.36
CA THR A 183 8.74 -0.18 0.92
C THR A 183 7.29 -0.28 1.40
N ILE A 184 6.32 -0.06 0.51
CA ILE A 184 4.91 -0.15 0.87
C ILE A 184 4.47 -1.60 1.13
N THR A 185 5.07 -2.57 0.44
CA THR A 185 4.81 -4.00 0.69
C THR A 185 5.29 -4.40 2.08
N ASP A 186 6.47 -3.92 2.49
CA ASP A 186 6.99 -4.14 3.85
C ASP A 186 6.08 -3.50 4.92
N ILE A 187 5.62 -2.27 4.68
CA ILE A 187 4.68 -1.57 5.56
C ILE A 187 3.37 -2.37 5.72
N ILE A 188 2.82 -2.90 4.63
CA ILE A 188 1.62 -3.75 4.67
C ILE A 188 1.88 -5.04 5.46
N SER A 189 3.00 -5.72 5.18
CA SER A 189 3.39 -6.95 5.87
C SER A 189 3.48 -6.73 7.38
N ALA A 190 4.18 -5.67 7.82
CA ALA A 190 4.31 -5.31 9.22
C ALA A 190 2.95 -4.98 9.85
N LEU A 191 2.07 -4.27 9.14
CA LEU A 191 0.74 -3.93 9.64
C LEU A 191 -0.12 -5.20 9.85
N VAL A 192 -0.22 -6.05 8.82
CA VAL A 192 -1.07 -7.25 8.86
C VAL A 192 -0.59 -8.22 9.93
N THR A 193 0.71 -8.47 9.99
CA THR A 193 1.29 -9.43 10.95
C THR A 193 1.21 -8.94 12.39
N SER A 194 1.43 -7.65 12.65
CA SER A 194 1.44 -7.10 14.01
C SER A 194 0.05 -6.88 14.60
N THR A 195 -0.96 -6.68 13.74
CA THR A 195 -2.35 -6.40 14.14
C THR A 195 -3.22 -7.65 14.27
N PHE A 196 -2.68 -8.84 13.98
CA PHE A 196 -3.29 -10.10 14.39
C PHE A 196 -2.89 -10.40 15.83
N ILE A 197 -3.81 -10.16 16.76
CA ILE A 197 -3.53 -10.18 18.21
C ILE A 197 -4.50 -11.05 18.97
N ILE A 198 -4.09 -11.47 20.17
CA ILE A 198 -4.96 -12.15 21.13
C ILE A 198 -5.67 -11.06 21.96
N GLU A 199 -6.96 -10.90 21.74
CA GLU A 199 -7.81 -9.98 22.51
C GLU A 199 -8.09 -10.51 23.92
N LYS A 200 -8.47 -11.80 24.01
CA LYS A 200 -8.68 -12.49 25.28
C LYS A 200 -7.73 -13.66 25.38
N GLN A 201 -6.77 -13.57 26.29
CA GLN A 201 -5.78 -14.62 26.51
C GLN A 201 -6.44 -15.90 27.04
N PRO A 202 -5.95 -17.09 26.65
CA PRO A 202 -6.32 -18.32 27.33
C PRO A 202 -5.85 -18.27 28.81
N PRO A 203 -6.47 -19.05 29.71
CA PRO A 203 -6.00 -19.18 31.08
C PRO A 203 -4.52 -19.60 31.13
N GLN A 204 -3.71 -18.94 31.96
CA GLN A 204 -2.27 -19.21 32.06
C GLN A 204 -1.97 -20.55 32.74
N VAL A 205 -2.85 -20.98 33.65
CA VAL A 205 -2.76 -22.29 34.31
C VAL A 205 -3.96 -23.10 33.87
N LEU A 206 -3.70 -24.18 33.14
CA LEU A 206 -4.71 -25.08 32.59
C LEU A 206 -4.52 -26.48 33.15
N LYS A 207 -5.63 -27.15 33.45
CA LYS A 207 -5.66 -28.58 33.75
C LYS A 207 -6.02 -29.34 32.47
N THR A 208 -5.40 -30.50 32.26
CA THR A 208 -5.78 -31.39 31.15
C THR A 208 -7.27 -31.72 31.17
N GLN A 209 -7.86 -31.91 30.00
CA GLN A 209 -9.29 -32.24 29.85
C GLN A 209 -10.25 -31.17 30.40
N THR A 210 -9.81 -29.91 30.48
CA THR A 210 -10.69 -28.78 30.81
C THR A 210 -10.99 -27.93 29.59
N LYS A 211 -12.19 -27.37 29.55
CA LYS A 211 -12.59 -26.41 28.52
C LYS A 211 -11.96 -25.05 28.83
N PHE A 212 -11.43 -24.41 27.80
CA PHE A 212 -10.95 -23.03 27.88
C PHE A 212 -11.34 -22.30 26.59
N ALA A 213 -11.19 -20.98 26.60
CA ALA A 213 -11.45 -20.14 25.44
C ALA A 213 -10.38 -19.05 25.34
N ALA A 214 -10.12 -18.62 24.11
CA ALA A 214 -9.31 -17.46 23.78
C ALA A 214 -9.98 -16.74 22.60
N THR A 215 -9.77 -15.44 22.51
CA THR A 215 -10.29 -14.62 21.41
C THR A 215 -9.13 -13.96 20.70
N VAL A 216 -9.05 -14.15 19.39
CA VAL A 216 -8.11 -13.44 18.51
C VAL A 216 -8.86 -12.41 17.68
N ARG A 217 -8.20 -11.31 17.34
CA ARG A 217 -8.75 -10.23 16.52
C ARG A 217 -7.71 -9.77 15.51
N LEU A 218 -8.16 -9.47 14.30
CA LEU A 218 -7.37 -8.77 13.29
C LEU A 218 -7.86 -7.33 13.19
N LEU A 219 -7.07 -6.36 13.66
CA LEU A 219 -7.53 -4.96 13.75
C LEU A 219 -7.72 -4.27 12.40
N VAL A 220 -7.20 -4.85 11.30
CA VAL A 220 -7.28 -4.30 9.94
C VAL A 220 -8.25 -5.06 9.02
N GLY A 221 -8.91 -6.10 9.53
CA GLY A 221 -9.71 -7.03 8.72
C GLY A 221 -10.91 -6.37 8.02
N GLY A 222 -11.49 -5.33 8.61
CA GLY A 222 -12.58 -4.56 8.02
C GLY A 222 -12.15 -3.82 6.75
N LYS A 223 -11.06 -3.07 6.81
CA LYS A 223 -10.59 -2.20 5.71
C LYS A 223 -9.83 -2.94 4.61
N LEU A 224 -9.16 -4.05 4.94
CA LEU A 224 -8.46 -4.89 3.95
C LEU A 224 -9.38 -5.93 3.28
N ASN A 225 -10.69 -5.84 3.49
CA ASN A 225 -11.69 -6.77 2.93
C ASN A 225 -11.44 -8.26 3.22
N VAL A 226 -10.70 -8.57 4.30
CA VAL A 226 -10.43 -9.96 4.71
C VAL A 226 -11.73 -10.69 5.08
N HIS A 227 -12.73 -9.94 5.54
CA HIS A 227 -14.06 -10.46 5.84
C HIS A 227 -14.81 -11.04 4.63
N MET A 228 -14.42 -10.71 3.39
CA MET A 228 -15.03 -11.28 2.18
C MET A 228 -14.70 -12.76 2.00
N ASN A 229 -13.60 -13.23 2.58
CA ASN A 229 -13.24 -14.65 2.61
C ASN A 229 -12.57 -14.94 3.96
N PRO A 230 -13.38 -15.14 5.03
CA PRO A 230 -12.86 -15.19 6.38
C PRO A 230 -11.89 -16.37 6.54
N PRO A 231 -10.64 -16.13 6.99
CA PRO A 231 -9.67 -17.18 7.12
C PRO A 231 -9.98 -18.09 8.33
N GLN A 232 -9.50 -19.32 8.25
CA GLN A 232 -9.52 -20.24 9.39
C GLN A 232 -8.30 -20.01 10.28
N VAL A 233 -8.53 -19.86 11.58
CA VAL A 233 -7.49 -19.78 12.60
C VAL A 233 -7.38 -21.13 13.30
N LYS A 234 -6.14 -21.64 13.40
CA LYS A 234 -5.81 -22.87 14.12
C LYS A 234 -4.96 -22.56 15.35
N ALA A 235 -5.44 -22.94 16.52
CA ALA A 235 -4.68 -22.88 17.77
C ALA A 235 -3.84 -24.15 17.96
N THR A 236 -2.59 -24.01 18.39
CA THR A 236 -1.71 -25.15 18.70
C THR A 236 -0.90 -24.84 19.95
N ILE A 237 -0.63 -25.86 20.77
CA ILE A 237 0.23 -25.71 21.96
C ILE A 237 1.65 -26.10 21.56
N ILE A 238 2.58 -25.22 21.87
CA ILE A 238 4.01 -25.40 21.64
C ILE A 238 4.77 -25.19 22.94
N SER A 239 5.92 -25.84 23.06
CA SER A 239 6.84 -25.61 24.18
C SER A 239 7.58 -24.28 24.04
N GLU A 240 8.21 -23.82 25.12
CA GLU A 240 9.06 -22.62 25.11
C GLU A 240 10.22 -22.73 24.12
N GLN A 241 10.82 -23.92 23.99
CA GLN A 241 11.91 -24.16 23.03
C GLN A 241 11.42 -24.02 21.59
N GLN A 242 10.27 -24.61 21.26
CA GLN A 242 9.64 -24.48 19.94
C GLN A 242 9.29 -23.01 19.63
N ALA A 243 8.77 -22.26 20.62
CA ALA A 243 8.49 -20.83 20.45
C ALA A 243 9.77 -20.04 20.14
N LYS A 244 10.89 -20.31 20.83
CA LYS A 244 12.19 -19.69 20.55
C LYS A 244 12.71 -20.03 19.15
N SER A 245 12.54 -21.27 18.68
CA SER A 245 12.92 -21.68 17.32
C SER A 245 12.03 -21.05 16.24
N LEU A 246 10.71 -20.95 16.48
CA LEU A 246 9.77 -20.29 15.55
C LEU A 246 10.11 -18.81 15.35
N LEU A 247 10.50 -18.10 16.41
CA LEU A 247 10.94 -16.69 16.33
C LEU A 247 12.21 -16.51 15.49
N LYS A 248 13.02 -17.57 15.33
CA LYS A 248 14.21 -17.60 14.46
C LYS A 248 13.91 -18.10 13.05
N ASN A 249 12.64 -18.35 12.71
CA ASN A 249 12.20 -18.97 11.45
C ASN A 249 12.81 -20.36 11.19
N GLU A 250 13.17 -21.10 12.24
CA GLU A 250 13.53 -22.51 12.10
C GLU A 250 12.26 -23.34 11.83
N ASN A 251 12.29 -24.23 10.84
CA ASN A 251 11.12 -24.99 10.40
C ASN A 251 10.71 -26.07 11.42
N THR A 252 9.95 -25.68 12.44
CA THR A 252 9.35 -26.59 13.45
C THR A 252 7.82 -26.68 13.32
N ARG A 253 7.26 -26.35 12.15
CA ARG A 253 5.80 -26.16 11.93
C ARG A 253 4.92 -27.39 12.23
N ASN A 254 5.51 -28.58 12.31
CA ASN A 254 4.79 -29.84 12.54
C ASN A 254 5.00 -30.43 13.94
N ASP A 255 5.83 -29.81 14.78
CA ASP A 255 6.10 -30.32 16.13
C ASP A 255 5.20 -29.59 17.13
N TYR A 256 4.20 -30.29 17.68
CA TYR A 256 3.31 -29.76 18.71
C TYR A 256 3.60 -30.43 20.06
N SER A 257 3.60 -29.66 21.15
CA SER A 257 3.86 -30.19 22.50
C SER A 257 2.58 -30.60 23.24
N GLY A 258 1.41 -30.53 22.60
CA GLY A 258 0.14 -30.96 23.17
C GLY A 258 -1.01 -30.92 22.18
N GLU A 259 -2.07 -31.66 22.48
CA GLU A 259 -3.29 -31.73 21.67
C GLU A 259 -4.38 -30.80 22.24
N ILE A 260 -4.96 -29.96 21.38
CA ILE A 260 -6.19 -29.22 21.68
C ILE A 260 -7.30 -29.79 20.80
N LEU A 261 -8.41 -30.22 21.41
CA LEU A 261 -9.63 -30.58 20.69
C LEU A 261 -10.39 -29.31 20.28
N ASN A 262 -10.99 -29.31 19.09
CA ASN A 262 -11.74 -28.18 18.50
C ASN A 262 -10.91 -26.89 18.41
N ASN A 263 -9.67 -27.03 17.94
CA ASN A 263 -8.69 -25.96 17.90
C ASN A 263 -8.75 -25.06 16.66
N CYS A 264 -9.66 -25.35 15.72
CA CYS A 264 -9.84 -24.55 14.51
C CYS A 264 -11.16 -23.79 14.57
N CYS A 265 -11.13 -22.51 14.23
CA CYS A 265 -12.32 -21.66 14.11
C CYS A 265 -12.19 -20.75 12.88
N VAL A 266 -13.31 -20.41 12.24
CA VAL A 266 -13.33 -19.42 11.15
C VAL A 266 -13.47 -18.03 11.78
N MET A 267 -12.75 -17.04 11.25
CA MET A 267 -12.90 -15.67 11.74
C MET A 267 -14.31 -15.13 11.46
N GLU A 268 -14.90 -14.48 12.45
CA GLU A 268 -16.21 -13.85 12.33
C GLU A 268 -16.03 -12.32 12.22
N TYR A 269 -16.83 -11.69 11.35
CA TYR A 269 -16.84 -10.24 11.18
C TYR A 269 -18.12 -9.66 11.79
N HIS A 270 -17.96 -8.82 12.80
CA HIS A 270 -19.08 -8.08 13.38
C HIS A 270 -19.14 -6.70 12.72
N GLN A 271 -20.12 -6.50 11.82
CA GLN A 271 -20.46 -5.16 11.37
C GLN A 271 -20.99 -4.37 12.57
N ALA A 272 -20.35 -3.25 12.88
CA ALA A 272 -20.91 -2.32 13.86
C ALA A 272 -22.27 -1.82 13.34
N THR A 273 -23.31 -1.97 14.17
CA THR A 273 -24.63 -1.36 13.99
C THR A 273 -24.55 0.15 14.07
#